data_AF-A0A9R1E3Q1-F1
#
_entry.id   AF-A0A9R1E3Q1-F1
#
_cell.length_a   1.000
_cell.length_b   1.000
_cell.length_c   1.000
_cell.angle_alpha   90.00
_cell.angle_beta   90.00
_cell.angle_gamma   90.00
#
_symmetry.space_group_name_H-M   'P 1'
#
loop_
_entity.id
_entity.type
_entity.pdbx_description
1 polymer ?
#
loop_
_entity_poly.entity_id
_entity_poly.type
_entity_poly.pdbx_seq_one_letter_code
_entity_poly.pdbx_strand_id
1 'polypeptide(L)'
;MFWRPGFHMLDDFLLGYKVDWPVNIVITEEALRRYAEIFCYLVQVRFAVLSLTEVWRFLKELTQLISRSGHSRPDILKELNSVMKVRHQVYHFLSTLQQYHHCNLSDISWRRFQHSLKHQVKDMRDIEYVHLCYVTDALHICFLSNETKPVATIIKSMLQQALEFRSCFK
;
A
#
# COMPACT_ATOMS: atom_id res chain seq x y z
N MET A 1 16.18 -22.11 -10.89
CA MET A 1 15.68 -20.75 -11.18
C MET A 1 14.41 -20.57 -10.37
N PHE A 2 14.54 -20.06 -9.14
CA PHE A 2 13.45 -20.03 -8.15
C PHE A 2 12.58 -18.79 -8.36
N TRP A 3 11.33 -19.00 -8.75
CA TRP A 3 10.30 -17.97 -8.78
C TRP A 3 10.01 -17.50 -7.34
N ARG A 4 10.23 -16.22 -7.04
CA ARG A 4 9.77 -15.55 -5.80
C ARG A 4 8.36 -14.98 -6.08
N PRO A 5 7.25 -15.62 -5.64
CA PRO A 5 5.92 -15.32 -6.20
C PRO A 5 5.15 -14.18 -5.51
N GLY A 6 5.71 -13.53 -4.48
CA GLY A 6 4.90 -12.73 -3.55
C GLY A 6 4.53 -11.31 -4.01
N PHE A 7 5.49 -10.58 -4.58
CA PHE A 7 5.34 -9.15 -4.86
C PHE A 7 5.03 -8.86 -6.33
N HIS A 8 5.74 -9.54 -7.25
CA HIS A 8 5.51 -9.40 -8.69
C HIS A 8 4.08 -9.77 -9.13
N MET A 9 3.38 -10.63 -8.38
CA MET A 9 1.99 -10.98 -8.69
C MET A 9 1.02 -9.79 -8.53
N LEU A 10 1.35 -8.83 -7.67
CA LEU A 10 0.56 -7.61 -7.49
C LEU A 10 0.91 -6.52 -8.50
N ASP A 11 2.13 -6.56 -9.07
CA ASP A 11 2.55 -5.62 -10.12
C ASP A 11 1.73 -5.82 -11.42
N ASP A 12 1.19 -7.02 -11.65
CA ASP A 12 0.37 -7.36 -12.82
C ASP A 12 -1.14 -7.08 -12.63
N PHE A 13 -1.57 -6.64 -11.45
CA PHE A 13 -3.00 -6.40 -11.17
C PHE A 13 -3.40 -4.98 -11.62
N LEU A 14 -4.07 -4.87 -12.77
CA LEU A 14 -4.62 -3.60 -13.26
C LEU A 14 -6.12 -3.47 -12.98
N LEU A 15 -6.51 -2.30 -12.48
CA LEU A 15 -7.92 -1.89 -12.42
C LEU A 15 -8.35 -1.36 -13.80
N GLY A 16 -9.14 -2.16 -14.52
CA GLY A 16 -9.78 -1.72 -15.76
C GLY A 16 -11.09 -1.01 -15.46
N TYR A 17 -11.17 0.29 -15.76
CA TYR A 17 -12.43 1.03 -15.72
C TYR A 17 -12.82 1.45 -17.14
N LYS A 18 -13.92 0.89 -17.66
CA LYS A 18 -14.44 1.29 -18.96
C LYS A 18 -15.31 2.53 -18.77
N VAL A 19 -14.91 3.63 -19.41
CA VAL A 19 -15.66 4.88 -19.39
C VAL A 19 -16.38 5.02 -20.72
N ASP A 20 -17.71 5.06 -20.67
CA ASP A 20 -18.51 5.35 -21.86
C ASP A 20 -18.55 6.87 -22.12
N TRP A 21 -18.86 7.21 -23.37
CA TRP A 21 -19.13 8.59 -23.75
C TRP A 21 -20.34 9.13 -22.98
N PRO A 22 -20.35 10.41 -22.52
CA PRO A 22 -19.37 11.47 -22.76
C PRO A 22 -18.28 11.61 -21.68
N VAL A 23 -18.29 10.75 -20.65
CA VAL A 23 -17.45 10.92 -19.45
C VAL A 23 -15.96 10.72 -19.76
N ASN A 24 -15.65 9.97 -20.83
CA ASN A 24 -14.28 9.73 -21.31
C ASN A 24 -13.57 11.00 -21.80
N ILE A 25 -14.30 12.10 -22.03
CA ILE A 25 -13.73 13.41 -22.36
C ILE A 25 -12.93 13.96 -21.18
N VAL A 26 -13.42 13.73 -19.95
CA VAL A 26 -12.77 14.20 -18.71
C VAL A 26 -11.89 13.11 -18.11
N ILE A 27 -12.35 11.86 -18.12
CA ILE A 27 -11.62 10.71 -17.60
C ILE A 27 -10.87 10.05 -18.77
N THR A 28 -9.68 10.57 -19.05
CA THR A 28 -8.83 10.08 -20.13
C THR A 28 -8.18 8.75 -19.78
N GLU A 29 -7.76 7.99 -20.79
CA GLU A 29 -7.02 6.73 -20.59
C GLU A 29 -5.74 6.91 -19.77
N GLU A 30 -5.09 8.07 -19.89
CA GLU A 30 -3.92 8.41 -19.08
C GLU A 30 -4.28 8.56 -17.59
N ALA A 31 -5.40 9.21 -17.28
CA ALA A 31 -5.88 9.31 -15.90
C ALA A 31 -6.22 7.91 -15.33
N LEU A 32 -6.83 7.04 -16.14
CA LEU A 32 -7.11 5.66 -15.75
C LEU A 32 -5.85 4.85 -15.46
N ARG A 33 -4.79 5.01 -16.27
CA ARG A 33 -3.48 4.39 -16.01
C ARG A 33 -2.90 4.85 -14.67
N ARG A 34 -3.00 6.14 -14.35
CA ARG A 34 -2.57 6.68 -13.04
C ARG A 34 -3.41 6.14 -11.88
N TYR A 35 -4.72 6.03 -12.06
CA TYR A 35 -5.59 5.40 -11.06
C TYR A 35 -5.23 3.93 -10.82
N ALA A 36 -4.94 3.17 -11.88
CA ALA A 36 -4.51 1.78 -11.75
C ALA A 36 -3.18 1.68 -10.98
N GLU A 37 -2.22 2.57 -11.24
CA GLU A 37 -0.96 2.62 -10.52
C GLU A 37 -1.15 2.94 -9.03
N ILE A 38 -1.95 3.97 -8.71
CA ILE A 38 -2.31 4.31 -7.32
C ILE A 38 -2.98 3.12 -6.63
N PHE A 39 -3.96 2.50 -7.30
CA PHE A 39 -4.69 1.36 -6.76
C PHE A 39 -3.77 0.18 -6.46
N CYS A 40 -2.92 -0.21 -7.42
CA CYS A 40 -1.93 -1.27 -7.25
C CYS A 40 -1.05 -1.00 -6.03
N TYR A 41 -0.49 0.21 -5.93
CA TYR A 41 0.35 0.59 -4.78
C TYR A 41 -0.42 0.49 -3.44
N LEU A 42 -1.63 1.02 -3.36
CA LEU A 42 -2.44 0.96 -2.13
C LEU A 42 -2.76 -0.50 -1.74
N VAL A 43 -3.02 -1.37 -2.72
CA VAL A 43 -3.22 -2.81 -2.48
C VAL A 43 -1.93 -3.45 -1.96
N GLN A 44 -0.77 -3.14 -2.53
CA GLN A 44 0.52 -3.64 -2.03
C GLN A 44 0.75 -3.27 -0.56
N VAL A 45 0.47 -2.02 -0.17
CA VAL A 45 0.56 -1.59 1.22
C VAL A 45 -0.38 -2.40 2.12
N ARG A 46 -1.65 -2.52 1.76
CA ARG A 46 -2.63 -3.31 2.53
C ARG A 46 -2.21 -4.77 2.67
N PHE A 47 -1.73 -5.37 1.59
CA PHE A 47 -1.32 -6.77 1.57
C PHE A 47 -0.09 -7.03 2.44
N ALA A 48 0.86 -6.09 2.49
CA ALA A 48 2.02 -6.19 3.38
C ALA A 48 1.60 -6.12 4.87
N VAL A 49 0.68 -5.22 5.23
CA VAL A 49 0.13 -5.13 6.60
C VAL A 49 -0.60 -6.43 7.00
N LEU A 50 -1.41 -6.98 6.10
CA LEU A 50 -2.08 -8.26 6.31
C LEU A 50 -1.08 -9.41 6.47
N SER A 51 -0.06 -9.47 5.62
CA SER A 51 1.00 -10.48 5.69
C SER A 51 1.73 -10.46 7.03
N LEU A 52 2.08 -9.28 7.54
CA LEU A 52 2.71 -9.16 8.86
C LEU A 52 1.76 -9.57 9.99
N THR A 53 0.46 -9.35 9.84
CA THR A 53 -0.57 -9.80 10.78
C THR A 53 -0.61 -11.32 10.86
N GLU A 54 -0.61 -12.00 9.71
CA GLU A 54 -0.55 -13.46 9.65
C GLU A 54 0.70 -14.04 10.31
N VAL A 55 1.88 -13.44 10.04
CA VAL A 55 3.13 -13.92 10.63
C VAL A 55 3.13 -13.82 12.15
N TRP A 56 2.51 -12.80 12.73
CA TRP A 56 2.40 -12.72 14.19
C TRP A 56 1.49 -13.77 14.78
N ARG A 57 0.38 -14.09 14.12
CA ARG A 57 -0.48 -15.18 14.55
C ARG A 57 0.33 -16.47 14.62
N PHE A 58 1.10 -16.77 13.57
CA PHE A 58 2.01 -17.91 13.54
C PHE A 58 3.08 -17.86 14.65
N LEU A 59 3.80 -16.74 14.78
CA LEU A 59 4.84 -16.59 15.81
C LEU A 59 4.28 -16.72 17.23
N LYS A 60 3.05 -16.23 17.47
CA LYS A 60 2.36 -16.37 18.76
C LYS A 60 2.02 -17.84 19.05
N GLU A 61 1.46 -18.56 18.09
CA GLU A 61 1.17 -19.99 18.21
C GLU A 61 2.45 -20.79 18.49
N LEU A 62 3.52 -20.54 17.72
CA LEU A 62 4.82 -21.18 17.91
C LEU A 62 5.42 -20.91 19.30
N THR A 63 5.37 -19.65 19.76
CA THR A 63 5.86 -19.27 21.09
C THR A 63 5.07 -20.00 22.18
N GLN A 64 3.75 -20.13 22.04
CA GLN A 64 2.91 -20.85 23.02
C GLN A 64 3.23 -22.35 23.05
N LEU A 65 3.46 -22.97 21.89
CA LEU A 65 3.83 -24.39 21.80
C LEU A 65 5.17 -24.67 22.50
N ILE A 66 6.18 -23.83 22.25
CA ILE A 66 7.51 -23.98 22.86
C ILE A 66 7.44 -23.79 24.39
N SER A 67 6.70 -22.78 24.86
CA SER A 67 6.54 -22.54 26.30
C SER A 67 5.77 -23.64 27.03
N ARG A 68 4.91 -24.40 26.32
CA ARG A 68 4.16 -25.54 26.89
C ARG A 68 4.93 -26.84 26.83
N SER A 69 5.85 -26.99 25.87
CA SER A 69 6.76 -28.12 25.87
C SER A 69 7.67 -28.00 27.10
N GLY A 70 7.62 -28.95 28.03
CA GLY A 70 8.36 -28.90 29.32
C GLY A 70 9.88 -28.80 29.22
N HIS A 71 10.42 -28.61 28.01
CA HIS A 71 11.81 -28.29 27.70
C HIS A 71 11.88 -26.83 27.26
N SER A 72 11.78 -25.90 28.21
CA SER A 72 11.97 -24.48 27.96
C SER A 72 13.34 -24.26 27.32
N ARG A 73 13.36 -23.86 26.04
CA ARG A 73 14.58 -23.47 25.31
C ARG A 73 14.68 -21.93 25.31
N PRO A 74 15.30 -21.32 26.34
CA PRO A 74 15.31 -19.86 26.51
C PRO A 74 15.97 -19.13 25.34
N ASP A 75 16.98 -19.75 24.70
CA ASP A 75 17.68 -19.16 23.55
C ASP A 75 16.74 -18.98 22.35
N ILE A 76 15.91 -19.98 22.03
CA ILE A 76 14.95 -19.91 20.93
C ILE A 76 13.85 -18.88 21.23
N LEU A 77 13.39 -18.82 22.47
CA LEU A 77 12.42 -17.80 22.90
C LEU A 77 13.00 -16.38 22.76
N LYS A 78 14.30 -16.20 23.03
CA LYS A 78 15.00 -14.92 22.85
C LYS A 78 15.11 -14.53 21.38
N GLU A 79 15.41 -15.48 20.50
CA GLU A 79 15.42 -15.27 19.05
C GLU A 79 14.02 -14.91 18.53
N LEU A 80 12.98 -15.67 18.90
CA LEU A 80 11.59 -15.39 18.54
C LEU A 80 11.13 -14.00 19.01
N ASN A 81 11.52 -13.60 20.22
CA ASN A 81 11.23 -12.25 20.72
C ASN A 81 11.92 -11.16 19.88
N SER A 82 13.15 -11.41 19.41
CA SER A 82 13.87 -10.47 18.54
C SER A 82 13.17 -10.33 17.19
N VAL A 83 12.77 -11.45 16.60
CA VAL A 83 11.97 -11.52 15.36
C VAL A 83 10.64 -10.78 15.53
N MET A 84 9.94 -11.00 16.65
CA MET A 84 8.67 -10.33 16.97
C MET A 84 8.82 -8.81 17.09
N LYS A 85 9.93 -8.32 17.67
CA LYS A 85 10.24 -6.89 17.79
C LYS A 85 10.43 -6.25 16.41
N VAL A 86 11.26 -6.84 15.56
CA VAL A 86 11.49 -6.32 14.20
C VAL A 86 10.19 -6.29 13.40
N ARG A 87 9.43 -7.40 13.43
CA ARG A 87 8.11 -7.46 12.79
C ARG A 87 7.18 -6.36 13.29
N HIS A 88 7.16 -6.09 14.60
CA HIS A 88 6.29 -5.06 15.16
C HIS A 88 6.66 -3.65 14.67
N GLN A 89 7.96 -3.35 14.57
CA GLN A 89 8.43 -2.06 14.02
C GLN A 89 7.99 -1.87 12.56
N VAL A 90 8.16 -2.90 11.71
CA VAL A 90 7.74 -2.85 10.30
C VAL A 90 6.22 -2.70 10.20
N TYR A 91 5.47 -3.46 11.01
CA TYR A 91 4.00 -3.37 11.05
C TYR A 91 3.54 -1.96 11.44
N HIS A 92 4.12 -1.38 12.49
CA HIS A 92 3.78 -0.04 12.95
C HIS A 92 4.00 1.01 11.85
N PHE A 93 5.15 0.94 11.17
CA PHE A 93 5.46 1.83 10.06
C PHE A 93 4.43 1.69 8.93
N LEU A 94 4.17 0.47 8.44
CA LEU A 94 3.25 0.25 7.34
C LEU A 94 1.79 0.58 7.69
N SER A 95 1.36 0.30 8.92
CA SER A 95 0.02 0.67 9.40
C SER A 95 -0.14 2.19 9.50
N THR A 96 0.91 2.90 9.94
CA THR A 96 0.91 4.37 9.99
C THR A 96 0.86 4.96 8.59
N LEU A 97 1.64 4.40 7.66
CA LEU A 97 1.64 4.78 6.25
C LEU A 97 0.28 4.53 5.59
N GLN A 98 -0.35 3.38 5.86
CA GLN A 98 -1.70 3.08 5.38
C GLN A 98 -2.73 4.10 5.90
N GLN A 99 -2.64 4.48 7.17
CA GLN A 99 -3.52 5.49 7.76
C GLN A 99 -3.29 6.88 7.13
N TYR A 100 -2.02 7.24 6.91
CA TYR A 100 -1.65 8.47 6.20
C TYR A 100 -2.31 8.53 4.82
N HIS A 101 -2.17 7.48 4.01
CA HIS A 101 -2.78 7.41 2.68
C HIS A 101 -4.30 7.54 2.75
N HIS A 102 -4.94 6.85 3.70
CA HIS A 102 -6.39 6.92 3.89
C HIS A 102 -6.85 8.36 4.18
N CYS A 103 -6.29 9.03 5.19
CA CYS A 103 -6.70 10.39 5.54
C CYS A 103 -6.38 11.39 4.43
N ASN A 104 -5.21 11.30 3.80
CA ASN A 104 -4.81 12.28 2.79
C ASN A 104 -5.61 12.12 1.49
N LEU A 105 -5.85 10.89 1.03
CA LEU A 105 -6.61 10.66 -0.21
C LEU A 105 -8.12 10.81 -0.01
N SER A 106 -8.68 10.12 0.98
CA SER A 106 -10.14 10.04 1.19
C SER A 106 -10.72 11.29 1.83
N ASP A 107 -9.96 12.00 2.66
CA ASP A 107 -10.47 13.18 3.34
C ASP A 107 -9.91 14.47 2.76
N ILE A 108 -8.59 14.66 2.75
CA ILE A 108 -7.99 15.97 2.46
C ILE A 108 -8.07 16.28 0.96
N SER A 109 -7.47 15.41 0.13
CA SER A 109 -7.41 15.58 -1.32
C SER A 109 -8.81 15.55 -1.95
N TRP A 110 -9.64 14.59 -1.52
CA TRP A 110 -11.03 14.48 -1.99
C TRP A 110 -11.87 15.72 -1.66
N ARG A 111 -11.84 16.22 -0.41
CA ARG A 111 -12.59 17.44 -0.05
C ARG A 111 -12.12 18.65 -0.84
N ARG A 112 -10.81 18.78 -1.07
CA ARG A 112 -10.24 19.85 -1.90
C ARG A 112 -10.73 19.75 -3.34
N PHE A 113 -10.74 18.55 -3.91
CA PHE A 113 -11.29 18.31 -5.25
C PHE A 113 -12.77 18.68 -5.33
N GLN A 114 -13.60 18.22 -4.39
CA GLN A 114 -15.02 18.58 -4.34
C GLN A 114 -15.25 20.09 -4.23
N HIS A 115 -14.44 20.77 -3.41
CA HIS A 115 -14.51 22.22 -3.28
C HIS A 115 -14.15 22.92 -4.59
N SER A 116 -13.04 22.54 -5.24
CA SER A 116 -12.66 23.10 -6.55
C SER A 116 -13.71 22.80 -7.62
N LEU A 117 -14.26 21.59 -7.65
CA LEU A 117 -15.33 21.20 -8.57
C LEU A 117 -16.59 22.06 -8.40
N LYS A 118 -16.94 22.44 -7.16
CA LYS A 118 -18.13 23.25 -6.88
C LYS A 118 -17.92 24.75 -7.13
N HIS A 119 -16.72 25.27 -6.89
CA HIS A 119 -16.49 26.72 -6.81
C HIS A 119 -15.61 27.30 -7.91
N GLN A 120 -14.81 26.48 -8.60
CA GLN A 120 -13.83 26.96 -9.59
C GLN A 120 -14.20 26.57 -11.02
N VAL A 121 -15.05 25.56 -11.20
CA VAL A 121 -15.44 25.04 -12.51
C VAL A 121 -16.55 25.87 -13.13
N LYS A 122 -16.31 26.34 -14.36
CA LYS A 122 -17.29 27.07 -15.18
C LYS A 122 -17.58 26.38 -16.51
N ASP A 123 -16.59 25.69 -17.07
CA ASP A 123 -16.72 24.92 -18.31
C ASP A 123 -16.15 23.49 -18.19
N MET A 124 -16.27 22.71 -19.27
CA MET A 124 -15.77 21.32 -19.31
C MET A 124 -14.25 21.22 -19.14
N ARG A 125 -13.49 22.21 -19.64
CA ARG A 125 -12.02 22.22 -19.52
C ARG A 125 -11.60 22.43 -18.08
N ASP A 126 -12.36 23.23 -17.33
CA ASP A 126 -12.13 23.39 -15.89
C ASP A 126 -12.35 22.07 -15.14
N ILE A 127 -13.34 21.25 -15.54
CA ILE A 127 -13.55 19.91 -14.96
C ILE A 127 -12.33 19.02 -15.22
N GLU A 128 -11.87 18.96 -16.47
CA GLU A 128 -10.70 18.17 -16.87
C GLU A 128 -9.45 18.60 -16.08
N TYR A 129 -9.22 19.91 -15.97
CA TYR A 129 -8.09 20.47 -15.24
C TYR A 129 -8.15 20.14 -13.74
N VAL A 130 -9.27 20.39 -13.07
CA VAL A 130 -9.45 20.12 -11.64
C VAL A 130 -9.31 18.62 -11.35
N HIS A 131 -9.81 17.77 -12.23
CA HIS A 131 -9.61 16.32 -12.16
C HIS A 131 -8.14 15.92 -12.31
N LEU A 132 -7.42 16.48 -13.29
CA LEU A 132 -5.99 16.22 -13.47
C LEU A 132 -5.17 16.65 -12.25
N CYS A 133 -5.50 17.80 -11.65
CA CYS A 133 -4.87 18.25 -10.40
C CYS A 133 -5.10 17.27 -9.26
N TYR A 134 -6.31 16.74 -9.11
CA TYR A 134 -6.63 15.72 -8.10
C TYR A 134 -5.83 14.43 -8.30
N VAL A 135 -5.78 13.90 -9.53
CA VAL A 135 -5.03 12.68 -9.84
C VAL A 135 -3.53 12.88 -9.60
N THR A 136 -2.99 14.04 -10.00
CA THR A 136 -1.58 14.37 -9.78
C THR A 136 -1.27 14.47 -8.29
N ASP A 137 -2.11 15.14 -7.51
CA ASP A 137 -1.98 15.22 -6.06
C ASP A 137 -2.03 13.84 -5.39
N ALA A 138 -2.93 12.97 -5.83
CA ALA A 138 -3.02 11.59 -5.35
C ALA A 138 -1.73 10.78 -5.64
N LEU A 139 -1.10 10.97 -6.80
CA LEU A 139 0.21 10.38 -7.10
C LEU A 139 1.31 10.89 -6.16
N HIS A 140 1.33 12.20 -5.87
CA HIS A 140 2.29 12.77 -4.93
C HIS A 140 2.09 12.22 -3.50
N ILE A 141 0.84 12.14 -3.03
CA ILE A 141 0.50 11.55 -1.73
C ILE A 141 0.96 10.08 -1.65
N CYS A 142 0.80 9.33 -2.74
CA CYS A 142 1.23 7.94 -2.82
C CYS A 142 2.73 7.74 -3.05
N PHE A 143 3.52 8.82 -3.11
CA PHE A 143 4.94 8.80 -3.46
C PHE A 143 5.23 8.19 -4.85
N LEU A 144 4.29 8.28 -5.79
CA LEU A 144 4.44 7.76 -7.15
C LEU A 144 4.91 8.84 -8.14
N SER A 145 5.05 10.08 -7.70
CA SER A 145 5.56 11.17 -8.54
C SER A 145 7.06 11.02 -8.79
N ASN A 146 7.55 11.61 -9.89
CA ASN A 146 8.97 11.56 -10.25
C ASN A 146 9.90 12.08 -9.14
N GLU A 147 9.46 13.10 -8.39
CA GLU A 147 10.21 13.71 -7.30
C GLU A 147 10.31 12.81 -6.06
N THR A 148 9.33 11.93 -5.85
CA THR A 148 9.23 11.07 -4.66
C THR A 148 9.73 9.65 -4.90
N LYS A 149 10.22 9.34 -6.11
CA LYS A 149 10.79 8.04 -6.50
C LYS A 149 11.81 7.45 -5.51
N PRO A 150 12.75 8.22 -4.93
CA PRO A 150 13.70 7.66 -3.95
C PRO A 150 12.98 7.09 -2.72
N VAL A 151 11.98 7.81 -2.21
CA VAL A 151 11.16 7.40 -1.06
C VAL A 151 10.32 6.19 -1.42
N ALA A 152 9.69 6.22 -2.60
CA ALA A 152 8.90 5.10 -3.13
C ALA A 152 9.70 3.80 -3.17
N THR A 153 10.97 3.87 -3.59
CA THR A 153 11.87 2.73 -3.70
C THR A 153 12.16 2.11 -2.33
N ILE A 154 12.39 2.95 -1.31
CA ILE A 154 12.59 2.49 0.07
C ILE A 154 11.31 1.82 0.60
N ILE A 155 10.15 2.44 0.39
CA ILE A 155 8.87 1.86 0.81
C ILE A 155 8.62 0.53 0.11
N LYS A 156 8.82 0.43 -1.21
CA LYS A 156 8.67 -0.82 -1.97
C LYS A 156 9.62 -1.91 -1.46
N SER A 157 10.85 -1.56 -1.10
CA SER A 157 11.78 -2.51 -0.47
C SER A 157 11.26 -3.02 0.89
N MET A 158 10.71 -2.13 1.73
CA MET A 158 10.09 -2.53 2.99
C MET A 158 8.86 -3.43 2.80
N LEU A 159 8.02 -3.13 1.80
CA LEU A 159 6.87 -3.96 1.43
C LEU A 159 7.34 -5.35 0.98
N GLN A 160 8.35 -5.42 0.10
CA GLN A 160 8.96 -6.66 -0.34
C GLN A 160 9.45 -7.49 0.85
N GLN A 161 10.22 -6.88 1.75
CA GLN A 161 10.73 -7.56 2.94
C GLN A 161 9.60 -8.07 3.85
N ALA A 162 8.52 -7.31 4.01
CA ALA A 162 7.36 -7.74 4.77
C ALA A 162 6.67 -8.98 4.16
N LEU A 163 6.60 -9.06 2.83
CA LEU A 163 6.07 -10.22 2.12
C LEU A 163 7.00 -11.43 2.18
N GLU A 164 8.31 -11.22 2.02
CA GLU A 164 9.31 -12.28 2.15
C GLU A 164 9.34 -12.86 3.57
N PHE A 165 9.17 -12.00 4.57
CA PHE A 165 9.07 -12.42 5.96
C PHE A 165 7.95 -13.46 6.15
N ARG A 166 6.82 -13.31 5.46
CA ARG A 166 5.75 -14.32 5.45
C ARG A 166 6.18 -15.64 4.82
N SER A 167 6.99 -15.61 3.75
CA SER A 167 7.45 -16.82 3.08
C SER A 167 8.39 -17.67 3.92
N CYS A 168 9.13 -17.06 4.87
CA CYS A 168 10.01 -17.78 5.79
C CYS A 168 9.26 -18.63 6.84
N PHE A 169 7.96 -18.40 7.02
CA PHE A 169 7.13 -19.06 8.04
C PHE A 169 5.98 -19.88 7.43
N LYS A 170 6.05 -20.20 6.14
CA LYS A 170 5.14 -21.13 5.46
C LYS A 170 5.70 -22.55 5.40
#